data_AF-A0A934NT10-F1
#
_entry.id   AF-A0A934NT10-F1
#
_cell.length_a   1.000
_cell.length_b   1.000
_cell.length_c   1.000
_cell.angle_alpha   90.00
_cell.angle_beta   90.00
_cell.angle_gamma   90.00
#
_symmetry.space_group_name_H-M   'P 1'
#
loop_
_entity.id
_entity.type
_entity.pdbx_description
1 polymer ?
#
loop_
_entity_poly.entity_id
_entity_poly.type
_entity_poly.pdbx_seq_one_letter_code
_entity_poly.pdbx_strand_id
1 'polypeptide(L)'
;MVLRPMMIGFFALSAVFAGGCSDVEEAVNKGGDTPCSDYLEDDADDRRVTVTKFLKEDGNGNEPAGTAVDAAIIAIDLLCSAQQNADTPIKDADLTGILTPK
;
A
#
# COMPACT_ATOMS: atom_id res chain seq x y z
N MET A 1 46.10 -30.57 -20.00
CA MET A 1 46.88 -29.71 -19.09
C MET A 1 46.26 -28.32 -19.16
N VAL A 2 45.65 -27.88 -18.05
CA VAL A 2 45.34 -26.50 -17.57
C VAL A 2 45.27 -25.39 -18.65
N LEU A 3 44.21 -24.58 -18.75
CA LEU A 3 43.99 -23.48 -17.79
C LEU A 3 42.54 -22.94 -17.82
N ARG A 4 41.87 -22.97 -16.67
CA ARG A 4 40.71 -22.11 -16.34
C ARG A 4 41.26 -20.71 -15.99
N PRO A 5 40.53 -19.62 -16.32
CA PRO A 5 39.77 -19.00 -15.24
C PRO A 5 38.32 -18.69 -15.62
N MET A 6 37.49 -18.98 -14.63
CA MET A 6 36.09 -18.68 -14.44
C MET A 6 35.82 -17.19 -14.69
N MET A 7 35.11 -16.89 -15.78
CA MET A 7 34.60 -15.55 -16.07
C MET A 7 33.38 -15.28 -15.18
N ILE A 8 33.48 -14.13 -14.51
CA ILE A 8 32.43 -13.44 -13.77
C ILE A 8 31.17 -13.33 -14.63
N GLY A 9 30.04 -13.69 -14.06
CA GLY A 9 28.72 -13.45 -14.64
C GLY A 9 27.72 -13.37 -13.51
N PHE A 10 27.46 -12.14 -13.08
CA PHE A 10 26.36 -11.71 -12.23
C PHE A 10 25.16 -12.66 -12.39
N PHE A 11 24.73 -13.33 -11.31
CA PHE A 11 23.41 -13.95 -11.28
C PHE A 11 22.42 -12.80 -11.39
N ALA A 12 22.06 -12.43 -12.61
CA ALA A 12 20.84 -11.69 -12.87
C ALA A 12 19.71 -12.67 -12.57
N LEU A 13 19.34 -12.73 -11.29
CA LEU A 13 18.06 -13.31 -10.89
C LEU A 13 17.01 -12.32 -11.39
N SER A 14 16.65 -12.48 -12.66
CA SER A 14 15.50 -11.84 -13.25
C SER A 14 14.27 -12.36 -12.51
N ALA A 15 13.92 -11.66 -11.43
CA ALA A 15 12.64 -11.80 -10.77
C ALA A 15 11.59 -11.28 -11.76
N VAL A 16 10.93 -12.22 -12.42
CA VAL A 16 9.74 -11.96 -13.21
C VAL A 16 8.63 -11.65 -12.21
N PHE A 17 8.51 -10.39 -11.80
CA PHE A 17 7.35 -9.90 -11.07
C PHE A 17 6.23 -9.64 -12.08
N ALA A 18 5.50 -10.70 -12.39
CA ALA A 18 4.23 -10.65 -13.11
C ALA A 18 3.18 -11.35 -12.23
N GLY A 19 2.74 -10.65 -11.19
CA GLY A 19 1.72 -11.08 -10.24
C GLY A 19 1.63 -10.03 -9.15
N GLY A 20 0.63 -9.15 -9.25
CA GLY A 20 0.42 -8.08 -8.28
C GLY A 20 0.24 -8.62 -6.86
N CYS A 21 0.78 -7.87 -5.90
CA CYS A 21 0.92 -8.20 -4.48
C CYS A 21 1.95 -9.31 -4.21
N SER A 22 3.23 -8.94 -4.22
CA SER A 22 4.27 -9.76 -3.59
C SER A 22 3.90 -9.99 -2.12
N ASP A 23 3.96 -11.23 -1.60
CA ASP A 23 3.75 -11.51 -0.16
C ASP A 23 4.63 -10.63 0.76
N VAL A 24 5.76 -10.17 0.23
CA VAL A 24 6.70 -9.27 0.90
C VAL A 24 6.11 -7.86 1.07
N GLU A 25 5.44 -7.31 0.05
CA GLU A 25 4.77 -5.99 0.13
C GLU A 25 3.60 -6.04 1.12
N GLU A 26 2.76 -7.09 1.06
CA GLU A 26 1.66 -7.26 2.02
C GLU A 26 2.16 -7.44 3.47
N ALA A 27 3.31 -8.11 3.65
CA ALA A 27 3.92 -8.34 4.95
C ALA A 27 4.51 -7.09 5.61
N VAL A 28 5.00 -6.12 4.83
CA VAL A 28 5.59 -4.87 5.37
C VAL A 28 4.66 -3.66 5.30
N ASN A 29 3.60 -3.72 4.48
CA ASN A 29 2.60 -2.67 4.39
C ASN A 29 1.89 -2.47 5.74
N LYS A 30 1.61 -1.22 6.14
CA LYS A 30 1.04 -0.91 7.45
C LYS A 30 -0.50 -0.90 7.47
N GLY A 31 -1.16 -1.09 6.34
CA GLY A 31 -2.62 -1.10 6.26
C GLY A 31 -3.22 0.19 6.79
N GLY A 32 -4.10 0.10 7.80
CA GLY A 32 -4.71 1.27 8.43
C GLY A 32 -3.73 2.16 9.22
N ASP A 33 -2.54 1.65 9.56
CA ASP A 33 -1.46 2.39 10.24
C ASP A 33 -0.57 3.19 9.27
N THR A 34 -0.80 3.10 7.96
CA THR A 34 -0.09 3.92 6.99
C THR A 34 -0.46 5.41 7.19
N PRO A 35 0.52 6.32 7.36
CA PRO A 35 0.26 7.76 7.38
C PRO A 35 -0.31 8.26 6.07
N CYS A 36 -1.18 9.27 6.11
CA CYS A 36 -1.73 9.88 4.90
C CYS A 36 -0.65 10.49 3.97
N SER A 37 0.49 10.98 4.51
CA SER A 37 1.64 11.38 3.70
C SER A 37 2.15 10.24 2.83
N ASP A 38 2.45 9.12 3.48
CA ASP A 38 3.10 7.96 2.86
C ASP A 38 2.15 7.38 1.80
N TYR A 39 0.86 7.25 2.14
CA TYR A 39 -0.17 6.77 1.21
C TYR A 39 -0.30 7.60 -0.07
N LEU A 40 -0.19 8.92 0.04
CA LEU A 40 -0.31 9.82 -1.12
C LEU A 40 0.95 9.83 -1.99
N GLU A 41 2.09 9.38 -1.47
CA GLU A 41 3.35 9.21 -2.19
C GLU A 41 3.44 7.84 -2.89
N ASP A 42 2.74 6.83 -2.37
CA ASP A 42 2.65 5.49 -2.96
C ASP A 42 2.05 5.51 -4.37
N ASP A 43 2.46 4.54 -5.20
CA ASP A 43 1.83 4.30 -6.50
C ASP A 43 0.49 3.56 -6.38
N ALA A 44 -0.21 3.39 -7.50
CA ALA A 44 -1.56 2.84 -7.51
C ALA A 44 -1.64 1.39 -6.99
N ASP A 45 -0.60 0.59 -7.22
CA ASP A 45 -0.58 -0.81 -6.79
C ASP A 45 -0.33 -0.88 -5.27
N ASP A 46 0.64 -0.11 -4.76
CA ASP A 46 0.92 -0.01 -3.33
C ASP A 46 -0.27 0.52 -2.53
N ARG A 47 -0.98 1.53 -3.05
CA ARG A 47 -2.24 2.02 -2.45
C ARG A 47 -3.28 0.91 -2.38
N ARG A 48 -3.40 0.08 -3.42
CA ARG A 48 -4.36 -1.03 -3.43
C ARG A 48 -4.01 -2.07 -2.36
N VAL A 49 -2.73 -2.37 -2.16
CA VAL A 49 -2.25 -3.25 -1.08
C VAL A 49 -2.61 -2.64 0.29
N THR A 50 -2.30 -1.37 0.51
CA THR A 50 -2.62 -0.65 1.76
C THR A 50 -4.10 -0.73 2.10
N VAL A 51 -4.97 -0.40 1.14
CA VAL A 51 -6.42 -0.39 1.34
C VAL A 51 -6.99 -1.79 1.53
N THR A 52 -6.48 -2.78 0.78
CA THR A 52 -6.91 -4.18 0.94
C THR A 52 -6.59 -4.67 2.35
N LYS A 53 -5.37 -4.40 2.84
CA LYS A 53 -4.96 -4.76 4.19
C LYS A 53 -5.80 -4.06 5.26
N PHE A 54 -6.02 -2.75 5.12
CA PHE A 54 -6.89 -1.99 6.02
C PHE A 54 -8.30 -2.59 6.10
N LEU A 55 -8.95 -2.84 4.96
CA LEU A 55 -10.30 -3.41 4.92
C LEU A 55 -10.36 -4.83 5.47
N LYS A 56 -9.29 -5.62 5.28
CA LYS A 56 -9.17 -6.96 5.85
C LYS A 56 -9.05 -6.91 7.37
N GLU A 57 -8.26 -5.99 7.91
CA GLU A 57 -8.13 -5.75 9.35
C GLU A 57 -9.46 -5.31 9.98
N ASP A 58 -10.15 -4.36 9.36
CA ASP A 58 -11.48 -3.88 9.78
C ASP A 58 -12.56 -4.99 9.68
N GLY A 59 -12.46 -5.81 8.63
CA GLY A 59 -13.34 -6.93 8.34
C GLY A 59 -13.05 -8.22 9.12
N ASN A 60 -12.27 -8.19 10.21
CA ASN A 60 -11.87 -9.36 11.00
C ASN A 60 -11.14 -10.46 10.20
N GLY A 61 -10.29 -10.07 9.25
CA GLY A 61 -9.47 -10.96 8.43
C GLY A 61 -10.15 -11.50 7.18
N ASN A 62 -11.39 -11.12 6.91
CA ASN A 62 -12.09 -11.53 5.69
C ASN A 62 -11.55 -10.78 4.46
N GLU A 63 -11.39 -11.50 3.36
CA GLU A 63 -10.94 -10.91 2.11
C GLU A 63 -12.01 -9.95 1.55
N PRO A 64 -11.68 -8.67 1.34
CA PRO A 64 -12.65 -7.70 0.84
C PRO A 64 -12.96 -7.93 -0.64
N ALA A 65 -14.18 -7.58 -1.06
CA ALA A 65 -14.52 -7.56 -2.48
C ALA A 65 -13.69 -6.48 -3.20
N GLY A 66 -13.22 -6.77 -4.42
CA GLY A 66 -12.43 -5.80 -5.21
C GLY A 66 -13.12 -4.45 -5.40
N THR A 67 -14.45 -4.43 -5.56
CA THR A 67 -15.24 -3.19 -5.65
C THR A 67 -15.27 -2.39 -4.34
N ALA A 68 -15.16 -3.06 -3.19
CA ALA A 68 -15.06 -2.40 -1.90
C ALA A 68 -13.67 -1.75 -1.74
N VAL A 69 -12.62 -2.43 -2.21
CA VAL A 69 -11.25 -1.86 -2.27
C VAL A 69 -11.23 -0.62 -3.15
N ASP A 70 -11.81 -0.67 -4.36
CA ASP A 70 -11.83 0.47 -5.28
C ASP A 70 -12.59 1.68 -4.69
N ALA A 71 -13.73 1.44 -4.05
CA ALA A 71 -14.49 2.49 -3.39
C ALA A 71 -13.73 3.10 -2.20
N ALA A 72 -13.05 2.25 -1.42
CA ALA A 72 -12.24 2.69 -0.29
C ALA A 72 -11.02 3.49 -0.74
N ILE A 73 -10.35 3.15 -1.85
CA ILE A 73 -9.26 3.96 -2.42
C ILE A 73 -9.74 5.39 -2.68
N ILE A 74 -10.87 5.55 -3.37
CA ILE A 74 -11.42 6.88 -3.68
C ILE A 74 -11.73 7.66 -2.39
N ALA A 75 -12.31 6.99 -1.40
CA ALA A 75 -12.62 7.61 -0.12
C ALA A 75 -11.35 8.03 0.64
N ILE A 76 -10.32 7.17 0.66
CA ILE A 76 -9.05 7.41 1.36
C ILE A 76 -8.23 8.49 0.65
N ASP A 77 -8.21 8.52 -0.69
CA ASP A 77 -7.59 9.62 -1.45
C ASP A 77 -8.22 10.96 -1.07
N LEU A 78 -9.56 11.02 -1.01
CA LEU A 78 -10.28 12.22 -0.60
C LEU A 78 -9.97 12.58 0.87
N LEU A 79 -10.00 11.60 1.77
CA LEU A 79 -9.67 11.75 3.19
C LEU A 79 -8.27 12.33 3.40
N CYS A 80 -7.27 11.67 2.84
CA CYS A 80 -5.87 12.02 3.05
C CYS A 80 -5.48 13.31 2.33
N SER A 81 -6.04 13.61 1.15
CA SER A 81 -5.79 14.89 0.48
C SER A 81 -6.38 16.09 1.22
N ALA A 82 -7.40 15.86 2.05
CA ALA A 82 -8.12 16.89 2.78
C ALA A 82 -7.63 17.03 4.24
N GLN A 83 -6.89 16.04 4.75
CA GLN A 83 -6.34 16.07 6.10
C GLN A 83 -5.27 17.15 6.28
N GLN A 84 -5.33 17.89 7.39
CA GLN A 84 -4.31 18.92 7.71
C GLN A 84 -3.05 18.33 8.36
N ASN A 85 -3.19 17.18 9.04
CA ASN A 85 -2.06 16.49 9.68
C ASN A 85 -1.66 15.30 8.80
N ALA A 86 -0.50 15.41 8.15
CA ALA A 86 -0.01 14.40 7.21
C ALA A 86 0.38 13.07 7.90
N ASP A 87 0.75 13.14 9.19
CA ASP A 87 1.10 11.98 10.02
C ASP A 87 -0.11 11.18 10.52
N THR A 88 -1.34 11.63 10.23
CA THR A 88 -2.55 10.91 10.66
C THR A 88 -2.62 9.56 9.93
N PRO A 89 -2.70 8.43 10.66
CA PRO A 89 -2.94 7.13 10.06
C PRO A 89 -4.27 7.11 9.30
N ILE A 90 -4.35 6.36 8.19
CA ILE A 90 -5.58 6.22 7.38
C ILE A 90 -6.80 5.87 8.25
N LYS A 91 -6.65 4.95 9.21
CA LYS A 91 -7.76 4.52 10.09
C LYS A 91 -8.33 5.64 10.98
N ASP A 92 -7.54 6.70 11.19
CA ASP A 92 -7.85 7.82 12.08
C ASP A 92 -8.08 9.14 11.31
N ALA A 93 -8.13 9.10 9.97
CA ALA A 93 -8.33 10.30 9.16
C ALA A 93 -9.71 10.93 9.41
N ASP A 94 -9.74 12.18 9.88
CA ASP A 94 -10.94 12.89 10.33
C ASP A 94 -11.43 13.94 9.31
N LEU A 95 -12.61 13.72 8.73
CA LEU A 95 -13.26 14.71 7.84
C LEU A 95 -14.13 15.73 8.56
N THR A 96 -14.32 15.62 9.87
CA THR A 96 -15.22 16.54 10.60
C THR A 96 -14.74 17.99 10.50
N GLY A 97 -13.44 18.22 10.32
CA GLY A 97 -12.84 19.55 10.11
C GLY A 97 -13.15 20.21 8.75
N ILE A 98 -13.52 19.44 7.72
CA ILE A 98 -13.87 19.96 6.38
C ILE A 98 -15.38 20.02 6.16
N LEU A 99 -16.10 19.03 6.67
CA LEU A 99 -17.56 18.95 6.51
C LEU A 99 -18.31 19.78 7.57
N THR A 100 -17.62 20.21 8.63
CA THR A 100 -18.17 21.07 9.68
C THR A 100 -17.25 22.26 9.92
N PRO A 101 -17.33 23.33 9.09
CA PRO A 101 -16.64 24.57 9.40
C PRO A 101 -17.15 25.10 10.76
N LYS A 102 -16.23 25.39 11.68
CA LYS A 102 -16.55 26.15 12.90
C LYS A 102 -16.77 27.62 12.56
#